data_AF-A0A4Q2LNU7-F1
#
_entry.id   AF-A0A4Q2LNU7-F1
#
_cell.length_a   1.000
_cell.length_b   1.000
_cell.length_c   1.000
_cell.angle_alpha   90.00
_cell.angle_beta   90.00
_cell.angle_gamma   90.00
#
_symmetry.space_group_name_H-M   'P 1'
#
loop_
_entity.id
_entity.type
_entity.pdbx_description
1 polymer ?
#
loop_
_entity_poly.entity_id
_entity_poly.type
_entity_poly.pdbx_seq_one_letter_code
_entity_poly.pdbx_strand_id
1 'polypeptide(L)'
;MSQPSIPNITPLISVTKNESISLLLSSIAMSELAMSHLINAEAEKIQAFVQHAHCSMNVNTKTFIQFNHSVSKLINAITMEQWLSLNKLDRIIQLIDENYCDFKEDTDKENLDHYEEYCHE
;
A
#
# COMPACT_ATOMS: atom_id res chain seq x y z
N MET A 1 -19.63 29.51 -24.75
CA MET A 1 -18.56 29.44 -23.72
C MET A 1 -17.39 28.72 -24.35
N SER A 2 -16.23 29.37 -24.53
CA SER A 2 -15.03 28.76 -25.12
C SER A 2 -14.28 27.93 -24.08
N GLN A 3 -14.07 26.66 -24.36
CA GLN A 3 -13.28 25.77 -23.52
C GLN A 3 -11.80 26.20 -23.56
N PRO A 4 -11.06 26.18 -22.43
CA PRO A 4 -9.64 26.52 -22.44
C PRO A 4 -8.84 25.53 -23.31
N SER A 5 -7.93 26.06 -24.15
CA SER A 5 -7.03 25.23 -24.96
C SER A 5 -5.92 24.70 -24.07
N ILE A 6 -6.03 23.44 -23.65
CA ILE A 6 -4.94 22.73 -22.98
C ILE A 6 -3.95 22.31 -24.07
N PRO A 7 -2.65 22.66 -23.96
CA PRO A 7 -1.64 22.23 -24.93
C PRO A 7 -1.55 20.70 -24.95
N ASN A 8 -1.42 20.13 -26.15
CA ASN A 8 -1.26 18.69 -26.32
C ASN A 8 0.11 18.27 -25.76
N ILE A 9 0.10 17.48 -24.70
CA ILE A 9 1.29 16.86 -24.11
C ILE A 9 1.31 15.39 -24.51
N THR A 10 2.33 14.97 -25.26
CA THR A 10 2.59 13.56 -25.55
C THR A 10 3.70 13.08 -24.61
N PRO A 11 3.36 12.45 -23.48
CA PRO A 11 4.39 11.97 -22.56
C PRO A 11 5.18 10.84 -23.22
N LEU A 12 6.50 10.98 -23.27
CA LEU A 12 7.40 9.90 -23.68
C LEU A 12 7.57 8.96 -22.50
N ILE A 13 6.68 7.97 -22.36
CA ILE A 13 6.74 6.97 -21.30
C ILE A 13 7.60 5.80 -21.81
N SER A 14 8.76 5.57 -21.18
CA SER A 14 9.70 4.49 -21.55
C SER A 14 9.61 3.27 -20.64
N VAL A 15 8.53 3.13 -19.86
CA VAL A 15 8.35 2.06 -18.86
C VAL A 15 7.38 1.02 -19.39
N THR A 16 7.76 -0.25 -19.33
CA THR A 16 6.92 -1.38 -19.71
C THR A 16 5.88 -1.72 -18.63
N LYS A 17 4.85 -2.51 -18.99
CA LYS A 17 3.85 -3.00 -18.03
C LYS A 17 4.50 -3.75 -16.85
N ASN A 18 5.47 -4.63 -17.14
CA ASN A 18 6.16 -5.43 -16.12
C ASN A 18 7.04 -4.59 -15.19
N GLU A 19 7.75 -3.59 -15.74
CA GLU A 19 8.49 -2.62 -14.91
C GLU A 19 7.54 -1.81 -14.03
N SER A 20 6.37 -1.42 -14.57
CA SER A 20 5.36 -0.69 -13.80
C SER A 20 4.82 -1.52 -12.64
N ILE A 21 4.58 -2.82 -12.82
CA ILE A 21 4.18 -3.74 -11.73
C ILE A 21 5.25 -3.78 -10.63
N SER A 22 6.51 -3.93 -11.02
CA SER A 22 7.64 -3.95 -10.07
C SER A 22 7.75 -2.62 -9.29
N LEU A 23 7.54 -1.49 -9.96
CA LEU A 23 7.54 -0.17 -9.34
C LEU A 23 6.35 0.03 -8.39
N LEU A 24 5.16 -0.46 -8.75
CA LEU A 24 3.98 -0.40 -7.88
C LEU A 24 4.18 -1.22 -6.61
N LEU A 25 4.67 -2.46 -6.73
CA LEU A 25 5.00 -3.32 -5.58
C LEU A 25 6.07 -2.67 -4.70
N SER A 26 7.11 -2.10 -5.32
CA SER A 26 8.14 -1.35 -4.60
C SER A 26 7.57 -0.16 -3.85
N SER A 27 6.61 0.58 -4.43
CA SER A 27 5.97 1.72 -3.78
C SER A 27 5.19 1.30 -2.53
N ILE A 28 4.52 0.15 -2.58
CA ILE A 28 3.81 -0.43 -1.44
C ILE A 28 4.82 -0.80 -0.34
N ALA A 29 5.86 -1.55 -0.70
CA ALA A 29 6.90 -1.93 0.25
C ALA A 29 7.57 -0.70 0.92
N MET A 30 7.85 0.35 0.15
CA MET A 30 8.40 1.60 0.70
C MET A 30 7.43 2.31 1.66
N SER A 31 6.12 2.30 1.35
CA SER A 31 5.10 2.85 2.24
C SER A 31 5.01 2.07 3.56
N GLU A 32 5.07 0.74 3.49
CA GLU A 32 5.07 -0.13 4.68
C GLU A 32 6.32 0.07 5.54
N LEU A 33 7.49 0.22 4.91
CA LEU A 33 8.73 0.54 5.61
C LEU A 33 8.63 1.90 6.32
N ALA A 34 8.14 2.94 5.64
CA ALA A 34 7.94 4.25 6.25
C ALA A 34 6.94 4.18 7.43
N MET A 35 5.88 3.39 7.30
CA MET A 35 4.88 3.20 8.34
C MET A 35 5.45 2.47 9.57
N SER A 36 6.36 1.51 9.38
CA SER A 36 7.07 0.84 10.49
C SER A 36 7.87 1.82 11.35
N HIS A 37 8.53 2.81 10.72
CA HIS A 37 9.25 3.86 11.44
C HIS A 37 8.30 4.76 12.23
N LEU A 38 7.14 5.09 11.66
CA LEU A 38 6.12 5.88 12.35
C LEU A 38 5.57 5.14 13.57
N ILE A 39 5.26 3.85 13.43
CA ILE A 39 4.80 3.01 14.54
C ILE A 39 5.85 2.96 15.66
N ASN A 40 7.12 2.78 15.32
CA ASN A 40 8.20 2.77 16.31
C ASN A 40 8.33 4.11 17.03
N ALA A 41 8.29 5.22 16.30
CA ALA A 41 8.32 6.55 16.90
C ALA A 41 7.12 6.80 17.84
N GLU A 42 5.92 6.31 17.48
CA GLU A 42 4.76 6.38 18.37
C GLU A 42 4.97 5.52 19.62
N ALA A 43 5.52 4.32 19.49
CA ALA A 43 5.80 3.43 20.61
C ALA A 43 6.78 4.06 21.60
N GLU A 44 7.86 4.68 21.11
CA GLU A 44 8.81 5.44 21.94
C GLU A 44 8.13 6.62 22.66
N LYS A 45 7.25 7.35 21.95
CA LYS A 45 6.47 8.44 22.54
C LYS A 45 5.53 7.95 23.66
N ILE A 46 4.89 6.80 23.48
CA ILE A 46 4.04 6.16 24.50
C ILE A 46 4.89 5.81 25.73
N GLN A 47 6.05 5.18 25.54
CA GLN A 47 6.95 4.84 26.64
C GLN A 47 7.42 6.09 27.40
N ALA A 48 7.82 7.14 26.68
CA ALA A 48 8.23 8.42 27.27
C ALA A 48 7.09 9.06 28.08
N PHE A 49 5.85 9.02 27.57
CA PHE A 49 4.68 9.53 28.29
C PHE A 49 4.39 8.74 29.57
N VAL A 50 4.43 7.40 29.51
CA VAL A 50 4.24 6.53 30.68
C VAL A 50 5.34 6.77 31.72
N GLN A 51 6.60 6.89 31.29
CA GLN A 51 7.71 7.17 32.19
C GLN A 51 7.58 8.56 32.83
N HIS A 52 7.20 9.58 32.06
CA HIS A 52 6.93 10.91 32.59
C HIS A 52 5.81 10.89 33.64
N ALA A 53 4.73 10.16 33.39
CA ALA A 53 3.63 10.06 34.33
C ALA A 53 3.98 9.25 35.59
N HIS A 54 4.91 8.30 35.49
CA HIS A 54 5.44 7.61 36.67
C HIS A 54 6.29 8.53 37.55
N CYS A 55 7.15 9.37 36.94
CA CYS A 55 8.02 10.29 37.68
C CYS A 55 7.28 11.55 38.18
N SER A 56 6.28 12.01 37.44
CA SER A 56 5.49 13.20 37.76
C SER A 56 4.22 12.80 38.50
N MET A 57 4.21 12.94 39.83
CA MET A 57 3.10 12.55 40.73
C MET A 57 1.77 13.29 40.47
N ASN A 58 1.68 14.17 39.46
CA ASN A 58 0.55 15.06 39.21
C ASN A 58 -0.05 14.97 37.79
N VAL A 59 0.16 13.88 37.05
CA VAL A 59 -0.48 13.74 35.73
C VAL A 59 -1.98 13.48 35.89
N ASN A 60 -2.78 14.41 35.39
CA ASN A 60 -4.24 14.34 35.44
C ASN A 60 -4.78 13.18 34.56
N THR A 61 -5.75 12.43 35.06
CA THR A 61 -6.49 11.39 34.33
C THR A 61 -7.02 11.86 32.97
N LYS A 62 -7.44 13.14 32.86
CA LYS A 62 -7.89 13.73 31.59
C LYS A 62 -6.80 13.70 30.52
N THR A 63 -5.55 13.97 30.90
CA THR A 63 -4.39 13.93 29.99
C THR A 63 -4.15 12.51 29.48
N PHE A 64 -4.27 11.50 30.35
CA PHE A 64 -4.17 10.10 29.95
C PHE A 64 -5.24 9.68 28.95
N ILE A 65 -6.50 10.06 29.20
CA ILE A 65 -7.61 9.73 28.30
C ILE A 65 -7.39 10.40 26.93
N GLN A 66 -6.97 11.67 26.93
CA GLN A 66 -6.67 12.39 25.69
C GLN A 66 -5.51 11.75 24.91
N PHE A 67 -4.44 11.36 25.61
CA PHE A 67 -3.29 10.67 25.02
C PHE A 67 -3.71 9.33 24.40
N ASN A 68 -4.43 8.49 25.15
CA ASN A 68 -4.94 7.21 24.64
C ASN A 68 -5.84 7.39 23.42
N HIS A 69 -6.73 8.39 23.44
CA HIS A 69 -7.57 8.68 22.28
C HIS A 69 -6.75 9.11 21.05
N SER A 70 -5.65 9.84 21.25
CA SER A 70 -4.71 10.17 20.17
C SER A 70 -4.04 8.92 19.59
N VAL A 71 -3.58 8.00 20.45
CA VAL A 71 -2.98 6.73 20.03
C VAL A 71 -3.99 5.88 19.27
N SER A 72 -5.23 5.75 19.78
CA SER A 72 -6.31 5.01 19.08
C SER A 72 -6.61 5.60 17.70
N LYS A 73 -6.61 6.93 17.56
CA LYS A 73 -6.78 7.57 16.24
C LYS A 73 -5.66 7.22 15.28
N LEU A 74 -4.41 7.21 15.74
CA LEU A 74 -3.29 6.82 14.90
C LEU A 74 -3.40 5.35 14.48
N ILE A 75 -3.72 4.44 15.40
CA ILE A 75 -3.92 3.03 15.09
C ILE A 75 -5.01 2.87 14.02
N ASN A 76 -6.15 3.55 14.17
CA ASN A 76 -7.22 3.50 13.17
C ASN A 76 -6.76 4.00 11.80
N ALA A 77 -5.98 5.08 11.75
CA ALA A 77 -5.43 5.60 10.50
C ALA A 77 -4.48 4.60 9.83
N ILE A 78 -3.59 3.97 10.61
CA ILE A 78 -2.68 2.93 10.14
C ILE A 78 -3.47 1.72 9.61
N THR A 79 -4.50 1.27 10.32
CA THR A 79 -5.34 0.16 9.86
C THR A 79 -6.03 0.47 8.53
N MET A 80 -6.49 1.70 8.31
CA MET A 80 -7.05 2.10 7.02
C MET A 80 -6.00 2.08 5.90
N GLU A 81 -4.78 2.53 6.17
CA GLU A 81 -3.70 2.49 5.18
C GLU A 81 -3.28 1.06 4.85
N GLN A 82 -3.21 0.17 5.85
CA GLN A 82 -2.98 -1.28 5.65
C GLN A 82 -4.06 -1.90 4.75
N TRP A 83 -5.33 -1.54 4.99
CA TRP A 83 -6.42 -2.01 4.14
C TRP A 83 -6.28 -1.49 2.70
N LEU A 84 -5.92 -0.22 2.51
CA LEU A 84 -5.67 0.34 1.19
C LEU A 84 -4.48 -0.35 0.50
N SER A 85 -3.42 -0.65 1.23
CA SER A 85 -2.23 -1.37 0.79
C SER A 85 -2.59 -2.77 0.27
N LEU A 86 -3.40 -3.52 1.04
CA LEU A 86 -3.94 -4.82 0.62
C LEU A 86 -4.77 -4.72 -0.67
N ASN A 87 -5.67 -3.74 -0.77
CA ASN A 87 -6.46 -3.54 -1.99
C ASN A 87 -5.59 -3.21 -3.22
N LYS A 88 -4.49 -2.47 -3.03
CA LYS A 88 -3.54 -2.19 -4.12
C LYS A 88 -2.82 -3.48 -4.53
N LEU A 89 -2.40 -4.31 -3.58
CA LEU A 89 -1.78 -5.61 -3.85
C LEU A 89 -2.74 -6.52 -4.63
N ASP A 90 -4.00 -6.65 -4.20
CA ASP A 90 -4.99 -7.48 -4.89
C ASP A 90 -5.17 -7.07 -6.36
N ARG A 91 -5.20 -5.76 -6.63
CA ARG A 91 -5.27 -5.23 -8.01
C ARG A 91 -4.01 -5.52 -8.82
N ILE A 92 -2.84 -5.46 -8.18
CA ILE A 92 -1.58 -5.79 -8.86
C ILE A 92 -1.52 -7.27 -9.19
N ILE A 93 -2.00 -8.15 -8.31
CA ILE A 93 -2.08 -9.59 -8.56
C ILE A 93 -2.96 -9.86 -9.79
N GLN A 94 -4.12 -9.23 -9.90
CA GLN A 94 -4.98 -9.35 -11.09
C GLN A 94 -4.25 -8.94 -12.39
N LEU A 95 -3.45 -7.87 -12.36
CA LEU A 95 -2.64 -7.47 -13.53
C LEU A 95 -1.54 -8.48 -13.90
N ILE A 96 -1.04 -9.23 -12.91
CA ILE A 96 -0.07 -10.31 -13.13
C ILE A 96 -0.76 -11.54 -13.73
N ASP A 97 -1.95 -11.90 -13.26
CA ASP A 97 -2.73 -13.03 -13.79
C ASP A 97 -3.15 -12.80 -15.25
N GLU A 98 -3.55 -11.57 -15.60
CA GLU A 98 -3.81 -11.17 -16.99
C GLU A 98 -2.56 -11.33 -17.89
N ASN A 99 -1.37 -11.03 -17.37
CA ASN A 99 -0.11 -11.21 -18.11
C ASN A 99 0.24 -12.68 -18.35
N TYR A 100 -0.25 -13.61 -17.53
CA TYR A 100 -0.04 -15.04 -17.74
C TYR A 100 -0.88 -15.61 -18.88
N CYS A 101 -2.01 -14.99 -19.22
CA CYS A 101 -2.85 -15.40 -20.36
C CYS A 101 -2.25 -14.97 -21.70
N ASP A 102 -1.67 -13.77 -21.79
CA ASP A 102 -1.00 -13.26 -23.02
C ASP A 102 0.20 -14.12 -23.44
N PHE A 103 0.92 -14.72 -22.48
CA PHE A 103 2.10 -15.54 -22.77
C PHE A 103 1.76 -16.92 -23.38
N LYS A 104 0.53 -17.43 -23.20
CA LYS A 104 0.10 -18.70 -23.82
C LYS A 104 -0.24 -18.56 -25.30
N GLU A 105 -0.81 -17.43 -25.73
CA GLU A 105 -1.17 -17.23 -27.14
C GLU A 105 0.05 -17.27 -28.08
N ASP A 106 1.23 -16.84 -27.61
CA ASP A 106 2.47 -16.88 -28.41
C ASP A 106 3.22 -18.23 -28.34
N THR A 107 2.93 -19.09 -27.35
CA THR A 107 3.65 -20.37 -27.16
C THR A 107 2.89 -21.60 -27.64
N ASP A 108 1.61 -21.48 -27.99
CA ASP A 108 0.73 -22.61 -28.33
C ASP A 108 0.55 -22.87 -29.85
N LYS A 109 1.61 -22.73 -30.66
CA LYS A 109 1.58 -23.21 -32.07
C LYS A 109 2.28 -24.54 -32.33
N GLU A 110 3.00 -25.12 -31.38
CA GLU A 110 3.77 -26.34 -31.68
C GLU A 110 3.51 -27.58 -30.82
N ASN A 111 2.77 -27.55 -29.70
CA ASN A 111 2.46 -28.80 -28.99
C ASN A 111 1.10 -28.76 -28.30
N LEU A 112 0.07 -29.13 -29.08
CA LEU A 112 -1.25 -29.45 -28.57
C LEU A 112 -1.20 -30.90 -28.06
N ASP A 113 -1.00 -31.08 -26.76
CA ASP A 113 -1.63 -32.15 -25.98
C ASP A 113 -1.28 -31.98 -24.50
N HIS A 114 -2.33 -31.73 -23.70
CA HIS A 114 -2.39 -32.02 -22.27
C HIS A 114 -1.81 -30.98 -21.29
N TYR A 115 -2.48 -29.84 -21.09
CA TYR A 115 -2.54 -29.20 -19.77
C TYR A 115 -3.91 -28.56 -19.53
N GLU A 116 -4.60 -29.09 -18.53
CA GLU A 116 -5.94 -28.73 -18.07
C GLU A 116 -6.05 -27.26 -17.61
N GLU A 117 -6.97 -26.54 -18.26
CA GLU A 117 -8.07 -25.76 -17.68
C GLU A 117 -7.92 -25.29 -16.21
N TYR A 118 -7.37 -24.09 -16.02
CA TYR A 118 -7.64 -23.24 -14.85
C TYR A 118 -7.58 -21.76 -15.27
N CYS A 119 -8.53 -21.35 -16.11
CA CYS A 119 -8.96 -19.95 -16.18
C CYS A 119 -10.37 -19.93 -15.60
N HIS A 120 -10.50 -19.56 -14.31
CA HIS A 120 -11.80 -19.41 -13.67
C HIS A 120 -12.56 -18.21 -14.27
N GLU A 121 -13.86 -18.40 -14.48
CA GLU A 121 -14.87 -17.38 -14.82
C GLU A 121 -14.86 -16.15 -13.91
#